data_AF-A0A4R9A1R9-F1
#
_entry.id   AF-A0A4R9A1R9-F1
#
_cell.length_a   1.000
_cell.length_b   1.000
_cell.length_c   1.000
_cell.angle_alpha   90.00
_cell.angle_beta   90.00
_cell.angle_gamma   90.00
#
_symmetry.space_group_name_H-M   'P 1'
#
loop_
_entity.id
_entity.type
_entity.pdbx_description
1 polymer ?
#
loop_
_entity_poly.entity_id
_entity_poly.type
_entity_poly.pdbx_seq_one_letter_code
_entity_poly.pdbx_strand_id
1 'polypeptide(L)'
;MKDLRMAALSGFTKTNLDEQGFGGLDDEAKSCYARPLRFTPAVGTVLIVVGLALQSPIFLGVGAIVPLTGALFPRGMILDLVYNLGVRHVFGAPALPPTPSPRRFSYLLSTVLIAGSAVSFFYGLSALGFVLGGMVALGGTILTTTHWCLGSWFYRLIFAHRGAK
;
A
#
# COMPACT_ATOMS: atom_id res chain seq x y z
N MET A 1 -2.14 -36.87 2.12
CA MET A 1 -2.29 -35.46 1.71
C MET A 1 -2.73 -34.69 2.94
N LYS A 2 -1.92 -33.73 3.42
CA LYS A 2 -2.23 -32.95 4.63
C LYS A 2 -3.34 -31.96 4.31
N ASP A 3 -4.51 -32.14 4.92
CA ASP A 3 -5.52 -31.11 5.08
C ASP A 3 -4.91 -29.93 5.86
N LEU A 4 -4.28 -29.01 5.13
CA LEU A 4 -4.02 -27.67 5.62
C LEU A 4 -5.36 -26.98 5.71
N ARG A 5 -6.02 -27.09 6.87
CA ARG A 5 -7.08 -26.17 7.29
C ARG A 5 -6.54 -24.74 7.13
N MET A 6 -6.81 -24.12 5.99
CA MET A 6 -6.57 -22.71 5.80
C MET A 6 -7.42 -21.99 6.84
N ALA A 7 -6.77 -21.21 7.71
CA ALA A 7 -7.49 -20.43 8.71
C ALA A 7 -8.53 -19.58 7.98
N ALA A 8 -9.81 -19.75 8.36
CA ALA A 8 -10.91 -19.01 7.75
C ALA A 8 -10.59 -17.52 7.78
N LEU A 9 -10.64 -16.87 6.62
CA LEU A 9 -10.37 -15.44 6.50
C LEU A 9 -11.42 -14.69 7.33
N SER A 10 -10.98 -13.82 8.24
CA SER A 10 -11.90 -12.97 8.99
C SER A 10 -12.76 -12.15 8.03
N GLY A 11 -14.06 -12.06 8.29
CA GLY A 11 -14.99 -11.26 7.49
C GLY A 11 -14.53 -9.81 7.33
N PHE A 12 -13.89 -9.25 8.37
CA PHE A 12 -13.30 -7.91 8.32
C PHE A 12 -12.15 -7.80 7.30
N THR A 13 -11.27 -8.80 7.23
CA THR A 13 -10.19 -8.82 6.24
C THR A 13 -10.73 -8.99 4.82
N LYS A 14 -11.76 -9.83 4.66
CA LYS A 14 -12.45 -10.02 3.37
C LYS A 14 -13.02 -8.70 2.86
N THR A 15 -13.80 -8.00 3.68
CA THR A 15 -14.37 -6.68 3.32
C THR A 15 -13.29 -5.68 2.94
N ASN A 16 -12.20 -5.57 3.71
CA ASN A 16 -11.13 -4.64 3.41
C ASN A 16 -10.37 -4.96 2.12
N LEU A 17 -10.19 -6.24 1.78
CA LEU A 17 -9.61 -6.66 0.50
C LEU A 17 -10.56 -6.35 -0.67
N ASP A 18 -11.86 -6.56 -0.48
CA ASP A 18 -12.88 -6.20 -1.47
C ASP A 18 -12.87 -4.69 -1.72
N GLU A 19 -12.78 -3.90 -0.65
CA GLU A 19 -12.70 -2.43 -0.73
C GLU A 19 -11.47 -1.95 -1.51
N GLN A 20 -10.34 -2.64 -1.38
CA GLN A 20 -9.15 -2.36 -2.18
C GLN A 20 -9.29 -2.72 -3.66
N GLY A 21 -10.32 -3.47 -4.04
CA GLY A 21 -10.59 -3.89 -5.42
C GLY A 21 -10.28 -5.36 -5.71
N PHE A 22 -10.10 -6.20 -4.66
CA PHE A 22 -9.91 -7.64 -4.80
C PHE A 22 -11.22 -8.45 -4.72
N GLY A 23 -12.36 -7.80 -4.94
CA GLY A 23 -13.69 -8.43 -4.84
C GLY A 23 -13.92 -9.62 -5.78
N GLY A 24 -13.22 -9.66 -6.92
CA GLY A 24 -13.31 -10.76 -7.88
C GLY A 24 -12.50 -12.01 -7.52
N LEU A 25 -11.78 -12.01 -6.39
CA LEU A 25 -11.08 -13.20 -5.88
C LEU A 25 -12.01 -14.01 -4.98
N ASP A 26 -11.87 -15.35 -5.02
CA ASP A 26 -12.50 -16.25 -4.07
C ASP A 26 -11.82 -16.17 -2.68
N ASP A 27 -12.40 -16.83 -1.69
CA ASP A 27 -11.93 -16.74 -0.30
C ASP A 27 -10.59 -17.48 -0.11
N GLU A 28 -10.37 -18.53 -0.89
CA GLU A 28 -9.12 -19.28 -0.98
C GLU A 28 -7.99 -18.39 -1.52
N ALA A 29 -8.21 -17.65 -2.61
CA ALA A 29 -7.23 -16.72 -3.14
C ALA A 29 -6.99 -15.55 -2.18
N LYS A 30 -8.04 -14.98 -1.58
CA LYS A 30 -7.89 -13.89 -0.61
C LYS A 30 -7.08 -14.31 0.62
N SER A 31 -7.31 -15.51 1.15
CA SER A 31 -6.54 -16.04 2.28
C SER A 31 -5.07 -16.32 1.91
N CYS A 32 -4.83 -16.77 0.68
CA CYS A 32 -3.48 -16.94 0.14
C CYS A 32 -2.72 -15.59 0.05
N TYR A 33 -3.39 -14.52 -0.40
CA TYR A 33 -2.76 -13.21 -0.60
C TYR A 33 -2.78 -12.29 0.63
N ALA A 34 -3.59 -12.57 1.66
CA ALA A 34 -3.75 -11.69 2.81
C ALA A 34 -2.41 -11.34 3.47
N ARG A 35 -1.53 -12.31 3.74
CA ARG A 35 -0.20 -12.01 4.29
C ARG A 35 0.73 -11.33 3.29
N PRO A 36 0.95 -11.87 2.08
CA PRO A 36 1.77 -11.22 1.04
C PRO A 36 1.44 -9.75 0.79
N LEU A 37 0.16 -9.39 0.75
CA LEU A 37 -0.28 -8.03 0.45
C LEU A 37 0.12 -6.98 1.50
N ARG A 38 0.56 -7.42 2.69
CA ARG A 38 1.11 -6.56 3.76
C ARG A 38 2.56 -6.18 3.54
N PHE A 39 3.30 -6.92 2.70
CA PHE A 39 4.73 -6.69 2.51
C PHE A 39 5.04 -5.26 2.04
N THR A 40 4.39 -4.85 0.94
CA THR A 40 4.59 -3.54 0.33
C THR A 40 4.26 -2.38 1.26
N PRO A 41 3.08 -2.32 1.91
CA PRO A 41 2.81 -1.24 2.87
C PRO A 41 3.70 -1.32 4.11
N ALA A 42 4.12 -2.50 4.57
CA ALA A 42 5.04 -2.62 5.71
C ALA A 42 6.41 -1.99 5.39
N VAL A 43 7.05 -2.44 4.31
CA VAL A 43 8.37 -1.94 3.89
C VAL A 43 8.29 -0.46 3.53
N GLY A 44 7.26 -0.05 2.79
CA GLY A 44 7.05 1.36 2.44
C GLY A 44 6.91 2.25 3.67
N THR A 45 6.15 1.80 4.68
CA THR A 45 5.98 2.54 5.95
C THR A 45 7.30 2.69 6.68
N VAL A 46 8.09 1.61 6.80
CA VAL A 46 9.41 1.66 7.45
C VAL A 46 10.32 2.67 6.74
N LEU A 47 10.38 2.64 5.41
CA LEU A 47 11.18 3.59 4.65
C LEU A 47 10.74 5.04 4.89
N ILE A 48 9.42 5.31 4.90
CA ILE A 48 8.90 6.65 5.18
C ILE A 48 9.28 7.11 6.59
N VAL A 49 9.13 6.24 7.60
CA VAL A 49 9.50 6.55 8.98
C VAL A 49 10.98 6.87 9.09
N VAL A 50 11.85 6.10 8.42
CA VAL A 50 13.29 6.40 8.34
C VAL A 50 13.53 7.76 7.69
N GLY A 51 12.90 8.05 6.55
CA GLY A 51 13.04 9.33 5.86
C GLY A 51 12.58 10.52 6.70
N LEU A 52 11.51 10.37 7.47
CA LEU A 52 10.99 11.36 8.41
C LEU A 52 11.94 11.56 9.61
N ALA A 53 12.45 10.47 10.19
CA ALA A 53 13.38 10.54 11.32
C ALA A 53 14.68 11.23 10.93
N LEU A 54 15.15 10.99 9.71
CA LEU A 54 16.32 11.66 9.13
C LEU A 54 16.02 13.08 8.62
N GLN A 55 14.74 13.49 8.58
CA GLN A 55 14.27 14.74 7.97
C GLN A 55 14.86 14.98 6.57
N SER A 56 15.13 13.90 5.82
CA SER A 56 15.95 13.99 4.62
C SER A 56 15.08 14.22 3.39
N PRO A 57 15.13 15.42 2.76
CA PRO A 57 14.33 15.72 1.58
C PRO A 57 14.70 14.83 0.38
N ILE A 58 15.97 14.48 0.23
CA ILE A 58 16.45 13.61 -0.87
C ILE A 58 15.88 12.20 -0.71
N PHE A 59 16.04 11.60 0.47
CA PHE A 59 15.52 10.28 0.79
C PHE A 59 14.00 10.17 0.55
N LEU A 60 13.21 11.13 1.05
CA LEU A 60 11.76 11.14 0.83
C LEU A 60 11.40 11.42 -0.63
N GLY A 61 12.09 12.35 -1.29
CA GLY A 61 11.87 12.69 -2.70
C GLY A 61 12.12 11.51 -3.64
N VAL A 62 13.24 10.80 -3.47
CA VAL A 62 13.52 9.54 -4.20
C VAL A 62 12.53 8.45 -3.78
N GLY A 63 12.21 8.37 -2.49
CA GLY A 63 11.22 7.43 -1.96
C GLY A 63 9.82 7.59 -2.57
N ALA A 64 9.43 8.80 -2.98
CA ALA A 64 8.15 9.06 -3.65
C ALA A 64 8.04 8.37 -5.03
N ILE A 65 9.16 8.05 -5.68
CA ILE A 65 9.17 7.30 -6.94
C ILE A 65 8.59 5.89 -6.74
N VAL A 66 8.80 5.29 -5.56
CA VAL A 66 8.33 3.94 -5.24
C VAL A 66 6.80 3.83 -5.39
N PRO A 67 5.96 4.56 -4.62
CA PRO A 67 4.51 4.52 -4.82
C PRO A 67 4.10 5.09 -6.18
N LEU A 68 4.85 6.01 -6.79
CA LEU A 68 4.52 6.51 -8.14
C LEU A 68 4.50 5.37 -9.17
N THR A 69 5.46 4.45 -9.12
CA THR A 69 5.47 3.29 -10.02
C THR A 69 4.22 2.41 -9.85
N GLY A 70 3.76 2.20 -8.61
CA GLY A 70 2.53 1.46 -8.33
C GLY A 70 1.26 2.19 -8.76
N ALA A 71 1.26 3.52 -8.73
CA ALA A 71 0.15 4.33 -9.25
C ALA A 71 0.05 4.20 -10.77
N LEU A 72 1.17 4.30 -11.48
CA LEU A 72 1.22 4.29 -12.94
C LEU A 72 1.04 2.90 -13.54
N PHE A 73 1.66 1.87 -12.95
CA PHE A 73 1.75 0.54 -13.54
C PHE A 73 1.12 -0.53 -12.63
N PRO A 74 0.05 -1.23 -13.07
CA PRO A 74 -0.61 -2.27 -12.27
C PRO A 74 0.31 -3.41 -11.80
N ARG A 75 1.40 -3.68 -12.54
CA ARG A 75 2.41 -4.70 -12.20
C ARG A 75 3.80 -4.11 -11.96
N GLY A 76 3.92 -2.78 -11.89
CA GLY A 76 5.21 -2.10 -11.86
C GLY A 76 5.59 -1.49 -10.50
N MET A 77 4.80 -1.71 -9.45
CA MET A 77 5.16 -1.26 -8.10
C MET A 77 6.50 -1.88 -7.68
N ILE A 78 7.53 -1.06 -7.47
CA ILE A 78 8.90 -1.52 -7.20
C ILE A 78 8.96 -2.53 -6.03
N LEU A 79 8.25 -2.27 -4.94
CA LEU A 79 8.23 -3.19 -3.79
C LEU A 79 7.52 -4.51 -4.09
N ASP A 80 6.48 -4.50 -4.94
CA ASP A 80 5.82 -5.73 -5.38
C ASP A 80 6.76 -6.54 -6.28
N LEU A 81 7.60 -5.88 -7.10
CA LEU A 81 8.63 -6.54 -7.91
C LEU A 81 9.72 -7.16 -7.03
N VAL A 82 10.22 -6.44 -6.02
CA VAL A 82 11.18 -6.98 -5.05
C VAL A 82 10.62 -8.21 -4.34
N TYR A 83 9.34 -8.15 -3.96
CA TYR A 83 8.65 -9.29 -3.38
C TYR A 83 8.57 -10.47 -4.35
N ASN A 84 8.09 -10.23 -5.58
CA ASN A 84 7.86 -11.27 -6.58
C ASN A 84 9.16 -11.87 -7.14
N LEU A 85 10.25 -11.12 -7.21
CA LEU A 85 11.53 -11.60 -7.74
C LEU A 85 12.41 -12.23 -6.67
N GLY A 86 12.33 -11.76 -5.42
CA GLY A 86 13.17 -12.24 -4.32
C GLY A 86 12.37 -12.92 -3.20
N VAL A 87 11.67 -12.12 -2.41
CA VAL A 87 11.09 -12.52 -1.11
C VAL A 87 10.20 -13.74 -1.23
N ARG A 88 9.32 -13.81 -2.24
CA ARG A 88 8.39 -14.93 -2.39
C ARG A 88 9.12 -16.27 -2.58
N HIS A 89 10.27 -16.30 -3.23
CA HIS A 89 11.02 -17.53 -3.48
C HIS A 89 11.72 -18.03 -2.22
N VAL A 90 12.13 -17.11 -1.35
CA VAL A 90 12.73 -17.45 -0.04
C VAL A 90 11.69 -18.05 0.91
N PHE A 91 10.45 -17.55 0.87
CA PHE A 91 9.38 -17.98 1.78
C PHE A 91 8.36 -18.96 1.18
N GLY A 92 8.56 -19.40 -0.08
CA GLY A 92 7.60 -20.27 -0.79
C GLY A 92 6.20 -19.64 -0.91
N ALA A 93 6.14 -18.32 -1.03
CA ALA A 93 4.90 -17.55 -0.99
C ALA A 93 4.33 -17.31 -2.40
N PRO A 94 3.00 -17.07 -2.54
CA PRO A 94 2.39 -16.85 -3.84
C PRO A 94 2.82 -15.50 -4.45
N ALA A 95 2.73 -15.39 -5.78
CA ALA A 95 2.97 -14.15 -6.51
C ALA A 95 1.88 -13.12 -6.22
N LEU A 96 2.22 -11.84 -6.07
CA LEU A 96 1.20 -10.81 -5.87
C LEU A 96 0.36 -10.61 -7.14
N PRO A 97 -0.98 -10.49 -7.02
CA PRO A 97 -1.84 -10.14 -8.14
C PRO A 97 -1.59 -8.69 -8.59
N PRO A 98 -2.02 -8.31 -9.81
CA PRO A 98 -1.95 -6.92 -10.27
C PRO A 98 -2.66 -5.98 -9.32
N THR A 99 -2.08 -4.79 -9.09
CA THR A 99 -2.68 -3.79 -8.20
C THR A 99 -3.96 -3.21 -8.84
N PRO A 100 -5.12 -3.34 -8.18
CA PRO A 100 -6.39 -2.81 -8.66
C PRO A 100 -6.47 -1.27 -8.53
N SER A 101 -7.37 -0.64 -9.30
CA SER A 101 -7.51 0.83 -9.37
C SER A 101 -7.67 1.54 -8.02
N PRO A 102 -8.48 1.06 -7.05
CA PRO A 102 -8.61 1.73 -5.75
C PRO A 102 -7.29 1.79 -4.97
N ARG A 103 -6.47 0.74 -5.05
CA ARG A 103 -5.16 0.71 -4.40
C ARG A 103 -4.12 1.56 -5.15
N ARG A 104 -4.20 1.62 -6.48
CA ARG A 104 -3.37 2.53 -7.30
C ARG A 104 -3.62 4.00 -6.95
N PHE A 105 -4.87 4.37 -6.67
CA PHE A 105 -5.21 5.72 -6.19
C PHE A 105 -4.54 6.01 -4.84
N SER A 106 -4.53 5.04 -3.92
CA SER A 106 -3.80 5.19 -2.65
C SER A 106 -2.30 5.41 -2.84
N TYR A 107 -1.69 4.73 -3.83
CA TYR A 107 -0.29 4.96 -4.16
C TYR A 107 -0.05 6.36 -4.75
N LEU A 108 -0.95 6.87 -5.58
CA LEU A 108 -0.87 8.24 -6.09
C LEU A 108 -0.95 9.26 -4.95
N LEU A 109 -1.91 9.09 -4.04
CA LEU A 109 -2.05 9.96 -2.87
C LEU A 109 -0.79 9.94 -2.00
N SER A 110 -0.24 8.75 -1.76
CA SER A 110 1.01 8.57 -1.00
C SER A 110 2.18 9.28 -1.69
N THR A 111 2.27 9.19 -3.02
CA THR A 111 3.30 9.87 -3.80
C THR A 111 3.26 11.38 -3.60
N VAL A 112 2.07 11.97 -3.72
CA VAL A 112 1.88 13.43 -3.59
C VAL A 112 2.24 13.88 -2.18
N LEU A 113 1.80 13.16 -1.15
CA LEU A 113 2.08 13.52 0.25
C LEU A 113 3.55 13.35 0.62
N ILE A 114 4.23 12.28 0.17
CA ILE A 114 5.67 12.09 0.40
C ILE A 114 6.47 13.15 -0.35
N ALA A 115 6.13 13.46 -1.60
CA ALA A 115 6.77 14.53 -2.36
C ALA A 115 6.57 15.89 -1.69
N GLY A 116 5.36 16.19 -1.21
CA GLY A 116 5.08 17.40 -0.44
C GLY A 116 5.86 17.45 0.88
N SER A 117 6.04 16.32 1.55
CA SER A 117 6.89 16.20 2.74
C SER A 117 8.35 16.50 2.43
N ALA A 118 8.89 15.92 1.36
CA ALA A 118 10.24 16.18 0.87
C ALA A 118 10.48 17.67 0.54
N VAL A 119 9.55 18.28 -0.21
CA VAL A 119 9.58 19.71 -0.55
C VAL A 119 9.52 20.57 0.73
N SER A 120 8.69 20.19 1.70
CA SER A 120 8.58 20.92 2.97
C SER A 120 9.89 20.91 3.74
N PHE A 121 10.56 19.75 3.85
CA PHE A 121 11.89 19.67 4.47
C PHE A 121 12.95 20.44 3.68
N PHE A 122 12.87 20.44 2.35
CA PHE A 122 13.80 21.21 1.50
C PHE A 122 13.72 22.72 1.77
N TYR A 123 12.51 23.26 2.01
CA TYR A 123 12.30 24.67 2.37
C TYR A 123 12.35 24.95 3.87
N GLY A 124 12.75 23.99 4.71
CA GLY A 124 12.87 24.16 6.16
C GLY A 124 11.54 24.16 6.94
N LEU A 125 10.41 23.85 6.27
CA LEU A 125 9.08 23.74 6.88
C LEU A 125 8.87 22.37 7.53
N SER A 126 9.69 22.07 8.55
CA SER A 126 9.75 20.73 9.17
C SER A 126 8.42 20.25 9.73
N ALA A 127 7.63 21.13 10.34
CA ALA A 127 6.31 20.78 10.87
C ALA A 127 5.38 20.27 9.76
N LEU A 128 5.34 20.94 8.61
CA LEU A 128 4.55 20.51 7.45
C LEU A 128 5.09 19.20 6.87
N GLY A 129 6.43 19.05 6.82
CA GLY A 129 7.10 17.81 6.42
C GLY A 129 6.63 16.60 7.23
N PHE A 130 6.60 16.73 8.56
CA PHE A 130 6.12 15.69 9.45
C PHE A 130 4.63 15.42 9.34
N VAL A 131 3.79 16.45 9.18
CA VAL A 131 2.34 16.26 9.00
C VAL A 131 2.07 15.45 7.73
N LEU A 132 2.66 15.85 6.60
CA LEU A 132 2.43 15.22 5.30
C LEU A 132 2.94 13.77 5.27
N GLY A 133 4.20 13.53 5.64
CA GLY A 133 4.75 12.17 5.64
C GLY A 133 4.18 11.32 6.77
N GLY A 134 3.86 11.91 7.91
CA GLY A 134 3.25 11.23 9.06
C GLY A 134 1.86 10.68 8.74
N MET A 135 1.05 11.42 7.97
CA MET A 135 -0.22 10.89 7.46
C MET A 135 -0.03 9.62 6.62
N VAL A 136 1.01 9.59 5.78
CA VAL A 136 1.30 8.41 4.96
C VAL A 136 1.82 7.25 5.81
N ALA A 137 2.71 7.52 6.77
CA ALA A 137 3.20 6.50 7.69
C ALA A 137 2.07 5.89 8.53
N LEU A 138 1.14 6.71 9.03
CA LEU A 138 -0.03 6.25 9.76
C LEU A 138 -0.96 5.41 8.88
N GLY A 139 -1.30 5.90 7.69
CA GLY A 139 -2.13 5.17 6.73
C GLY A 139 -1.51 3.84 6.31
N GLY A 140 -0.19 3.82 6.09
CA GLY A 140 0.57 2.62 5.77
C GLY A 140 0.61 1.61 6.93
N THR A 141 0.72 2.09 8.18
CA THR A 141 0.63 1.26 9.39
C THR A 141 -0.75 0.61 9.53
N ILE A 142 -1.82 1.38 9.34
CA ILE A 142 -3.19 0.86 9.40
C ILE A 142 -3.41 -0.18 8.28
N LEU A 143 -2.98 0.12 7.05
CA LEU A 143 -3.09 -0.81 5.92
C LEU A 143 -2.33 -2.12 6.17
N THR A 144 -1.13 -2.02 6.73
CA THR A 144 -0.29 -3.18 7.05
C THR A 144 -0.92 -4.07 8.13
N THR A 145 -1.60 -3.48 9.11
CA THR A 145 -2.14 -4.22 10.26
C THR A 145 -3.55 -4.74 10.02
N THR A 146 -4.39 -3.96 9.35
CA THR A 146 -5.85 -4.22 9.23
C THR A 146 -6.32 -4.54 7.81
N HIS A 147 -5.47 -4.37 6.79
CA HIS A 147 -5.86 -4.28 5.38
C HIS A 147 -6.76 -3.11 5.00
N TRP A 148 -7.16 -2.27 5.95
CA TRP A 148 -7.98 -1.12 5.62
C TRP A 148 -7.13 -0.04 4.95
N CYS A 149 -7.54 0.41 3.76
CA CYS A 149 -6.80 1.35 2.94
C CYS A 149 -7.59 2.67 2.83
N LEU A 150 -7.10 3.71 3.51
CA LEU A 150 -7.70 5.04 3.46
C LEU A 150 -7.86 5.56 2.01
N GLY A 151 -6.87 5.33 1.15
CA GLY A 151 -6.93 5.73 -0.24
C GLY A 151 -8.02 5.00 -1.04
N SER A 152 -8.19 3.69 -0.83
CA SER A 152 -9.26 2.94 -1.50
C SER A 152 -10.66 3.33 -1.00
N TRP A 153 -10.79 3.70 0.26
CA TRP A 153 -12.02 4.25 0.82
C TRP A 153 -12.38 5.60 0.17
N PHE A 154 -11.44 6.54 0.09
CA PHE A 154 -11.63 7.81 -0.63
C PHE A 154 -11.95 7.59 -2.11
N TYR A 155 -11.26 6.66 -2.76
CA TYR A 155 -11.55 6.30 -4.15
C TYR A 155 -13.00 5.86 -4.33
N ARG A 156 -13.51 5.01 -3.43
CA ARG A 156 -14.92 4.57 -3.48
C ARG A 156 -15.89 5.71 -3.23
N LEU A 157 -15.62 6.61 -2.29
CA LEU A 157 -16.45 7.79 -2.09
C LEU A 157 -16.55 8.68 -3.35
N ILE A 158 -15.43 8.86 -4.05
CA ILE A 158 -15.37 9.73 -5.23
C ILE A 158 -15.96 9.05 -6.47
N PHE A 159 -15.67 7.76 -6.67
CA PHE A 159 -15.93 7.06 -7.93
C PHE A 159 -17.06 6.02 -7.87
N ALA A 160 -17.36 5.41 -6.71
CA ALA A 160 -18.44 4.42 -6.61
C ALA A 160 -19.83 5.07 -6.63
N HIS A 161 -19.97 6.34 -6.23
CA HIS A 161 -21.22 7.10 -6.39
C HIS A 161 -21.63 7.34 -7.85
N ARG A 162 -20.74 7.12 -8.83
CA ARG A 162 -21.05 7.33 -10.26
C ARG A 162 -21.66 6.11 -10.96
N GLY A 163 -21.81 4.98 -10.27
CA GLY A 163 -22.42 3.75 -10.80
C GLY A 163 -23.89 3.53 -10.41
N ALA A 164 -24.50 4.45 -9.66
CA ALA A 164 -25.91 4.40 -9.27
C ALA A 164 -26.74 5.45 -10.04
N LYS A 165 -26.78 5.30 -11.37
CA LYS A 165 -27.76 5.94 -12.24
C LYS A 165 -28.37 4.89 -13.16
#